data_AF-A0A819JE08-F1
#
_entry.id   AF-A0A819JE08-F1
#
_cell.length_a   1.000
_cell.length_b   1.000
_cell.length_c   1.000
_cell.angle_alpha   90.00
_cell.angle_beta   90.00
_cell.angle_gamma   90.00
#
_symmetry.space_group_name_H-M   'P 1'
#
loop_
_entity.id
_entity.type
_entity.pdbx_description
1 polymer ?
#
loop_
_entity_poly.entity_id
_entity_poly.type
_entity_poly.pdbx_seq_one_letter_code
_entity_poly.pdbx_strand_id
1 'polypeptide(L)'
;MKYFPGHYVAAGVPFEIKIIEQTGNGTWCAQIGCHTDDLTKSTEYRRWPVISSRFDLPRGTKESIKMFSPFGGLLYIVSPSHNDPASITVQLSNVISTPTYDLNDEDRKNKWNSKAKEAKGLWADLAGKHMIISIPSASVRSVDVDTIESALELLDKMVLACHDLRGTQPEWREWLVVDEQISIGYMRE
;
A
#
# COMPACT_ATOMS: atom_id res chain seq x y z
N MET A 1 -8.01 8.65 -1.11
CA MET A 1 -6.63 8.48 -0.57
C MET A 1 -6.41 7.03 -0.11
N LYS A 2 -5.23 6.45 -0.36
CA LYS A 2 -4.88 5.06 -0.02
C LYS A 2 -3.96 5.02 1.21
N TYR A 3 -4.21 4.11 2.15
CA TYR A 3 -3.46 3.95 3.40
C TYR A 3 -2.90 2.53 3.53
N PHE A 4 -1.65 2.40 4.00
CA PHE A 4 -0.99 1.11 4.24
C PHE A 4 -0.93 0.76 5.75
N PRO A 5 -1.78 -0.15 6.24
CA PRO A 5 -1.74 -0.62 7.63
C PRO A 5 -0.50 -1.47 7.97
N GLY A 6 0.36 -1.83 7.01
CA GLY A 6 1.55 -2.67 7.25
C GLY A 6 1.25 -4.17 7.38
N HIS A 7 0.24 -4.64 6.66
CA HIS A 7 -0.23 -6.03 6.70
C HIS A 7 -0.33 -6.63 5.31
N TYR A 8 -0.18 -7.96 5.26
CA TYR A 8 -0.18 -8.79 4.07
C TYR A 8 -1.22 -9.90 4.23
N VAL A 9 -2.02 -10.12 3.19
CA VAL A 9 -3.02 -11.19 3.11
C VAL A 9 -2.40 -12.39 2.39
N ALA A 10 -2.47 -13.57 3.00
CA ALA A 10 -2.00 -14.80 2.36
C ALA A 10 -2.96 -15.24 1.24
N ALA A 11 -2.39 -15.76 0.15
CA ALA A 11 -3.13 -16.26 -1.00
C ALA A 11 -4.13 -17.36 -0.60
N GLY A 12 -5.39 -17.21 -0.99
CA GLY A 12 -6.47 -18.18 -0.76
C GLY A 12 -6.91 -18.35 0.70
N VAL A 13 -6.29 -17.64 1.65
CA VAL A 13 -6.62 -17.73 3.07
C VAL A 13 -7.61 -16.60 3.43
N PRO A 14 -8.77 -16.90 4.01
CA PRO A 14 -9.70 -15.87 4.46
C PRO A 14 -9.09 -15.01 5.57
N PHE A 15 -9.24 -13.70 5.46
CA PHE A 15 -8.91 -12.74 6.50
C PHE A 15 -10.17 -11.98 6.90
N GLU A 16 -10.13 -11.34 8.06
CA GLU A 16 -11.28 -10.60 8.57
C GLU A 16 -10.97 -9.13 8.81
N ILE A 17 -11.92 -8.27 8.46
CA ILE A 17 -11.94 -6.86 8.84
C ILE A 17 -13.19 -6.60 9.66
N LYS A 18 -13.00 -6.09 10.88
CA LYS A 18 -14.08 -5.56 11.70
C LYS A 18 -13.97 -4.05 11.78
N ILE A 19 -15.03 -3.34 11.41
CA ILE A 19 -15.09 -1.88 11.49
C ILE A 19 -15.45 -1.51 12.93
N ILE A 20 -14.57 -0.78 13.60
CA ILE A 20 -14.78 -0.30 14.97
C ILE A 20 -15.52 1.04 14.90
N GLU A 21 -15.02 1.96 14.08
CA GLU A 21 -15.57 3.30 13.90
C GLU A 21 -15.42 3.71 12.43
N GLN A 22 -16.40 4.44 11.92
CA GLN A 22 -16.38 4.99 10.56
C GLN A 22 -17.13 6.33 10.54
N THR A 23 -16.50 7.34 9.95
CA THR A 23 -17.08 8.67 9.72
C THR A 23 -17.06 9.02 8.24
N GLY A 24 -17.75 10.09 7.85
CA GLY A 24 -17.92 10.50 6.44
C GLY A 24 -19.09 9.81 5.75
N ASN A 25 -19.40 10.26 4.54
CA ASN A 25 -20.57 9.78 3.78
C ASN A 25 -20.23 8.78 2.67
N GLY A 26 -18.95 8.64 2.33
CA GLY A 26 -18.52 7.71 1.29
C GLY A 26 -18.23 6.28 1.76
N THR A 27 -18.11 5.39 0.78
CA THR A 27 -17.75 3.97 0.95
C THR A 27 -16.24 3.76 0.98
N TRP A 28 -15.72 3.24 2.09
CA TRP A 28 -14.32 2.80 2.17
C TRP A 28 -14.14 1.48 1.43
N CYS A 29 -12.93 1.23 0.93
CA CYS A 29 -12.61 -0.01 0.22
C CYS A 29 -11.35 -0.66 0.81
N ALA A 30 -11.38 -1.98 1.00
CA ALA A 30 -10.18 -2.77 1.24
C ALA A 30 -9.60 -3.22 -0.11
N GLN A 31 -8.36 -2.81 -0.41
CA GLN A 31 -7.63 -3.28 -1.59
C GLN A 31 -6.55 -4.27 -1.16
N ILE A 32 -6.47 -5.42 -1.82
CA ILE A 32 -5.42 -6.41 -1.64
C ILE A 32 -4.58 -6.42 -2.90
N GLY A 33 -3.26 -6.31 -2.75
CA GLY A 33 -2.30 -6.22 -3.86
C GLY A 33 -1.99 -4.77 -4.24
N CYS A 34 -0.69 -4.49 -4.44
CA CYS A 34 -0.20 -3.19 -4.91
C CYS A 34 -0.38 -2.99 -6.42
N HIS A 35 -0.34 -4.09 -7.20
CA HIS A 35 -0.43 -4.09 -8.65
C HIS A 35 -1.86 -3.83 -9.14
N THR A 36 -2.17 -2.57 -9.42
CA THR A 36 -3.48 -2.15 -9.94
C THR A 36 -3.60 -2.25 -11.46
N ASP A 37 -2.51 -2.58 -12.15
CA ASP A 37 -2.46 -2.69 -13.60
C ASP A 37 -3.27 -3.91 -14.10
N ASP A 38 -4.20 -3.65 -15.02
CA ASP A 38 -4.98 -4.66 -15.73
C ASP A 38 -4.27 -5.02 -17.04
N LEU A 39 -3.69 -6.22 -17.08
CA LEU A 39 -2.99 -6.70 -18.26
C LEU A 39 -3.89 -7.45 -19.24
N THR A 40 -5.21 -7.56 -19.04
CA THR A 40 -6.10 -8.40 -19.89
C THR A 40 -6.02 -8.08 -21.38
N LYS A 41 -5.64 -6.85 -21.74
CA LYS A 41 -5.43 -6.40 -23.13
C LYS A 41 -4.02 -6.64 -23.68
N SER A 42 -3.12 -7.20 -22.88
CA SER A 42 -1.76 -7.53 -23.29
C SER A 42 -1.74 -8.76 -24.19
N THR A 43 -0.80 -8.79 -25.13
CA THR A 43 -0.60 -9.90 -26.05
C THR A 43 0.17 -11.06 -25.43
N GLU A 44 0.95 -10.80 -24.36
CA GLU A 44 1.76 -11.79 -23.66
C GLU A 44 1.68 -11.56 -22.15
N TYR A 45 1.73 -12.65 -21.37
CA TYR A 45 1.64 -12.61 -19.91
C TYR A 45 2.91 -13.15 -19.25
N ARG A 46 3.58 -12.31 -18.47
CA ARG A 46 4.67 -12.66 -17.54
C ARG A 46 4.16 -12.85 -16.11
N ARG A 47 2.97 -12.34 -15.80
CA ARG A 47 2.21 -12.61 -14.58
C ARG A 47 0.72 -12.72 -14.89
N TRP A 48 -0.06 -13.15 -13.91
CA TRP A 48 -1.53 -13.17 -14.04
C TRP A 48 -2.06 -11.76 -14.36
N PRO A 49 -3.07 -11.61 -15.25
CA PRO A 49 -3.44 -10.30 -15.77
C PRO A 49 -3.94 -9.29 -14.72
N VAL A 50 -4.77 -9.76 -13.79
CA VAL A 50 -5.33 -8.96 -12.69
C VAL A 50 -5.07 -9.70 -11.39
N ILE A 51 -4.25 -9.12 -10.52
CA ILE A 51 -3.82 -9.74 -9.25
C ILE A 51 -4.19 -8.92 -8.01
N SER A 52 -4.79 -7.73 -8.19
CA SER A 52 -5.39 -6.97 -7.09
C SER A 52 -6.87 -7.29 -6.93
N SER A 53 -7.35 -7.26 -5.70
CA SER A 53 -8.79 -7.37 -5.38
C SER A 53 -9.24 -6.16 -4.58
N ARG A 54 -10.49 -5.72 -4.79
CA ARG A 54 -11.11 -4.60 -4.07
C ARG A 54 -12.44 -5.05 -3.49
N PHE A 55 -12.69 -4.66 -2.25
CA PHE A 55 -13.91 -4.97 -1.51
C PHE A 55 -14.43 -3.72 -0.82
N ASP A 56 -15.68 -3.37 -1.09
CA ASP A 56 -16.34 -2.27 -0.39
C ASP A 56 -16.60 -2.66 1.07
N LEU A 57 -16.27 -1.74 1.97
CA LEU A 57 -16.50 -1.88 3.40
C LEU A 57 -17.87 -1.28 3.73
N PRO A 58 -18.88 -2.11 4.06
CA PRO A 58 -20.24 -1.66 4.32
C PRO A 58 -20.30 -0.74 5.54
N ARG A 59 -21.11 0.31 5.43
CA ARG A 59 -21.29 1.29 6.50
C ARG A 59 -22.21 0.75 7.59
N GLY A 60 -21.91 1.09 8.84
CA GLY A 60 -22.79 0.84 9.99
C GLY A 60 -22.85 -0.61 10.44
N THR A 61 -22.07 -1.51 9.83
CA THR A 61 -21.91 -2.88 10.35
C THR A 61 -20.90 -2.88 11.50
N LYS A 62 -21.20 -3.67 12.53
CA LYS A 62 -20.24 -4.04 13.59
C LYS A 62 -19.77 -5.48 13.46
N GLU A 63 -20.26 -6.20 12.45
CA GLU A 63 -19.91 -7.59 12.20
C GLU A 63 -18.52 -7.69 11.56
N SER A 64 -17.86 -8.82 11.80
CA SER A 64 -16.58 -9.13 11.17
C SER A 64 -16.83 -9.58 9.73
N ILE A 65 -16.21 -8.90 8.76
CA ILE A 65 -16.38 -9.19 7.34
C ILE A 65 -15.25 -10.13 6.92
N LYS A 66 -15.61 -11.34 6.46
CA LYS A 66 -14.68 -12.32 5.91
C LYS A 66 -14.45 -12.08 4.43
N MET A 67 -13.19 -11.95 4.03
CA MET A 67 -12.76 -11.76 2.65
C MET A 67 -11.57 -12.65 2.35
N PHE A 68 -11.29 -12.92 1.08
CA PHE A 68 -10.06 -13.60 0.67
C PHE A 68 -9.58 -13.04 -0.66
N SER A 69 -8.27 -13.12 -0.91
CA SER A 69 -7.68 -12.82 -2.22
C SER A 69 -7.04 -14.09 -2.78
N PRO A 70 -7.32 -14.49 -4.03
CA PRO A 70 -6.70 -15.66 -4.65
C PRO A 70 -5.16 -15.58 -4.69
N PHE A 71 -4.60 -14.38 -4.89
CA PHE A 71 -3.16 -14.17 -5.01
C PHE A 71 -2.50 -13.66 -3.72
N GLY A 72 -3.30 -13.21 -2.75
CA GLY A 72 -2.80 -12.49 -1.60
C GLY A 72 -2.21 -11.13 -1.98
N GLY A 73 -1.49 -10.50 -1.07
CA GLY A 73 -0.85 -9.21 -1.33
C GLY A 73 -0.90 -8.25 -0.14
N LEU A 74 -0.29 -7.07 -0.33
CA LEU A 74 -0.39 -5.97 0.62
C LEU A 74 -1.85 -5.54 0.79
N LEU A 75 -2.28 -5.38 2.03
CA LEU A 75 -3.59 -4.85 2.36
C LEU A 75 -3.53 -3.33 2.44
N TYR A 76 -4.48 -2.66 1.80
CA TYR A 76 -4.68 -1.23 1.84
C TYR A 76 -6.10 -0.87 2.20
N ILE A 77 -6.26 0.25 2.89
CA ILE A 77 -7.56 0.85 3.16
C ILE A 77 -7.66 2.11 2.30
N VAL A 78 -8.69 2.18 1.45
CA VAL A 78 -8.88 3.24 0.46
C VAL A 78 -10.07 4.09 0.89
N SER A 79 -9.80 5.38 1.08
CA SER A 79 -10.82 6.39 1.41
C SER A 79 -11.73 6.66 0.21
N PRO A 80 -13.04 6.85 0.45
CA PRO A 80 -14.04 7.09 -0.59
C PRO A 80 -13.81 8.31 -1.47
N SER A 81 -13.25 9.38 -0.91
CA SER A 81 -13.05 10.64 -1.62
C SER A 81 -11.88 11.39 -1.01
N HIS A 82 -11.22 12.18 -1.85
CA HIS A 82 -10.16 13.08 -1.40
C HIS A 82 -10.72 14.34 -0.73
N ASN A 83 -11.98 14.70 -1.01
CA ASN A 83 -12.60 15.95 -0.56
C ASN A 83 -13.56 15.78 0.63
N ASP A 84 -13.78 14.56 1.11
CA ASP A 84 -14.63 14.29 2.27
C ASP A 84 -13.74 13.93 3.47
N PRO A 85 -13.74 14.72 4.56
CA PRO A 85 -13.05 14.37 5.80
C PRO A 85 -13.71 13.13 6.42
N ALA A 86 -13.25 11.97 5.99
CA ALA A 86 -13.68 10.66 6.48
C ALA A 86 -12.55 9.98 7.25
N SER A 87 -12.90 9.26 8.31
CA SER A 87 -12.00 8.40 9.07
C SER A 87 -12.58 7.00 9.21
N ILE A 88 -11.70 6.02 9.34
CA ILE A 88 -12.09 4.64 9.64
C ILE A 88 -11.08 4.01 10.59
N THR A 89 -11.60 3.31 11.59
CA THR A 89 -10.81 2.48 12.51
C THR A 89 -11.24 1.04 12.32
N VAL A 90 -10.29 0.17 11.95
CA VAL A 90 -10.55 -1.24 11.67
C VAL A 90 -9.69 -2.15 12.54
N GLN A 91 -10.23 -3.30 12.90
CA GLN A 91 -9.49 -4.41 13.46
C GLN A 91 -9.31 -5.47 12.39
N LEU A 92 -8.06 -5.88 12.17
CA LEU A 92 -7.68 -6.90 11.20
C LEU A 92 -7.45 -8.23 11.92
N SER A 93 -7.86 -9.35 11.32
CA SER A 93 -7.61 -10.70 11.84
C SER A 93 -7.17 -11.63 10.72
N ASN A 94 -6.32 -12.60 11.08
CA ASN A 94 -5.68 -13.55 10.15
C ASN A 94 -4.88 -12.86 9.03
N VAL A 95 -4.14 -11.81 9.40
CA VAL A 95 -3.23 -11.08 8.50
C VAL A 95 -1.78 -11.26 8.96
N ILE A 96 -0.85 -11.16 8.01
CA ILE A 96 0.59 -11.32 8.25
C ILE A 96 1.23 -9.93 8.29
N SER A 97 2.08 -9.65 9.27
CA SER A 97 2.86 -8.39 9.25
C SER A 97 3.81 -8.36 8.06
N THR A 98 3.97 -7.19 7.47
CA THR A 98 4.84 -6.97 6.31
C THR A 98 5.89 -5.91 6.61
N PRO A 99 7.06 -5.93 5.94
CA PRO A 99 8.04 -4.88 6.15
C PRO A 99 7.45 -3.53 5.77
N THR A 100 7.50 -2.58 6.69
CA THR A 100 6.96 -1.25 6.45
C THR A 100 7.79 -0.21 7.15
N TYR A 101 8.12 0.86 6.42
CA TYR A 101 8.92 1.98 6.89
C TYR A 101 8.22 3.29 6.50
N ASP A 102 8.22 4.30 7.38
CA ASP A 102 7.69 5.63 7.07
C ASP A 102 8.53 6.71 7.76
N LEU A 103 9.09 7.63 6.97
CA LEU A 103 9.92 8.74 7.47
C LEU A 103 9.19 9.67 8.45
N ASN A 104 7.85 9.69 8.42
CA ASN A 104 7.03 10.56 9.26
C ASN A 104 6.43 9.84 10.48
N ASP A 105 6.72 8.56 10.66
CA ASP A 105 6.22 7.73 11.76
C ASP A 105 7.41 7.21 12.58
N GLU A 106 7.74 7.92 13.66
CA GLU A 106 8.86 7.58 14.56
C GLU A 106 8.73 6.16 15.13
N ASP A 107 7.51 5.68 15.35
CA ASP A 107 7.28 4.32 15.83
C ASP A 107 7.71 3.29 14.78
N ARG A 108 7.39 3.52 13.49
CA ARG A 108 7.81 2.64 12.38
C ARG A 108 9.31 2.68 12.15
N LYS A 109 9.93 3.86 12.26
CA LYS A 109 11.39 4.01 12.16
C LYS A 109 12.11 3.21 13.24
N ASN A 110 11.71 3.39 14.50
CA ASN A 110 12.33 2.69 15.63
C ASN A 110 12.13 1.17 15.59
N LYS A 111 11.01 0.69 15.05
CA LYS A 111 10.71 -0.74 14.90
C LYS A 111 11.39 -1.39 13.69
N TRP A 112 12.01 -0.60 12.79
CA TRP A 112 12.57 -1.10 11.53
C TRP A 112 13.62 -2.20 11.73
N ASN A 113 14.72 -1.86 12.40
CA ASN A 113 15.85 -2.76 12.61
C ASN A 113 15.57 -3.91 13.58
N SER A 114 14.58 -3.77 14.46
CA SER A 114 14.29 -4.76 15.49
C SER A 114 13.31 -5.85 15.04
N LYS A 115 12.31 -5.50 14.23
CA LYS A 115 11.21 -6.42 13.92
C LYS A 115 10.56 -6.21 12.56
N ALA A 116 10.42 -4.97 12.09
CA ALA A 116 9.63 -4.71 10.89
C ALA A 116 10.33 -5.25 9.62
N LYS A 117 11.65 -5.11 9.52
CA LYS A 117 12.44 -5.59 8.38
C LYS A 117 12.28 -7.11 8.13
N GLU A 118 12.24 -7.89 9.20
CA GLU A 118 12.14 -9.36 9.17
C GLU A 118 10.69 -9.88 9.09
N ALA A 119 9.71 -9.00 8.90
CA ALA A 119 8.33 -9.40 8.78
C ALA A 119 8.10 -10.31 7.55
N LYS A 120 7.17 -11.25 7.69
CA LYS A 120 7.01 -12.40 6.77
C LYS A 120 6.32 -12.08 5.46
N GLY A 121 5.64 -10.94 5.36
CA GLY A 121 5.01 -10.53 4.11
C GLY A 121 6.01 -10.46 2.96
N LEU A 122 5.52 -10.69 1.74
CA LEU A 122 6.34 -10.83 0.54
C LEU A 122 6.67 -9.50 -0.13
N TRP A 123 5.96 -8.44 0.26
CA TRP A 123 6.08 -7.09 -0.28
C TRP A 123 6.24 -6.09 0.84
N ALA A 124 6.99 -5.01 0.61
CA ALA A 124 7.23 -3.95 1.56
C ALA A 124 6.67 -2.63 1.04
N ASP A 125 6.13 -1.82 1.93
CA ASP A 125 5.81 -0.41 1.66
C ASP A 125 6.82 0.47 2.39
N LEU A 126 7.52 1.32 1.66
CA LEU A 126 8.46 2.30 2.21
C LEU A 126 7.95 3.70 1.87
N ALA A 127 7.71 4.52 2.87
CA ALA A 127 7.09 5.82 2.71
C ALA A 127 8.03 6.97 3.09
N GLY A 128 8.19 7.91 2.16
CA GLY A 128 8.69 9.24 2.42
C GLY A 128 7.56 10.21 2.80
N LYS A 129 7.85 11.50 2.70
CA LYS A 129 6.92 12.61 2.93
C LYS A 129 5.90 12.75 1.82
N HIS A 130 6.33 12.58 0.57
CA HIS A 130 5.55 12.86 -0.63
C HIS A 130 5.45 11.66 -1.57
N MET A 131 6.23 10.59 -1.34
CA MET A 131 6.14 9.37 -2.12
C MET A 131 6.13 8.10 -1.25
N ILE A 132 5.42 7.08 -1.71
CA ILE A 132 5.45 5.72 -1.18
C ILE A 132 5.94 4.80 -2.29
N ILE A 133 6.83 3.88 -1.98
CA ILE A 133 7.27 2.84 -2.91
C ILE A 133 6.93 1.45 -2.37
N SER A 134 6.28 0.64 -3.21
CA SER A 134 6.01 -0.78 -2.94
C SER A 134 7.01 -1.65 -3.71
N ILE A 135 7.79 -2.46 -2.98
CA ILE A 135 8.83 -3.33 -3.54
C ILE A 135 8.83 -4.71 -2.90
N PRO A 136 9.37 -5.76 -3.56
CA PRO A 136 9.50 -7.08 -2.94
C PRO A 136 10.29 -7.02 -1.63
N SER A 137 9.78 -7.68 -0.58
CA SER A 137 10.41 -7.67 0.74
C SER A 137 11.83 -8.24 0.73
N ALA A 138 12.11 -9.18 -0.16
CA ALA A 138 13.45 -9.73 -0.34
C ALA A 138 14.49 -8.64 -0.66
N SER A 139 14.10 -7.61 -1.41
CA SER A 139 14.99 -6.52 -1.83
C SER A 139 15.34 -5.55 -0.71
N VAL A 140 14.56 -5.49 0.38
CA VAL A 140 14.79 -4.56 1.50
C VAL A 140 15.45 -5.21 2.71
N ARG A 141 15.34 -6.54 2.85
CA ARG A 141 15.85 -7.27 4.02
C ARG A 141 17.36 -7.16 4.19
N SER A 142 18.12 -7.05 3.11
CA SER A 142 19.58 -6.90 3.16
C SER A 142 20.05 -5.44 3.09
N VAL A 143 19.15 -4.47 2.99
CA VAL A 143 19.52 -3.05 2.79
C VAL A 143 19.52 -2.32 4.13
N ASP A 144 20.54 -1.49 4.35
CA ASP A 144 20.66 -0.68 5.57
C ASP A 144 19.61 0.43 5.61
N VAL A 145 19.19 0.81 6.83
CA VAL A 145 18.16 1.84 7.02
C VAL A 145 18.58 3.17 6.42
N ASP A 146 19.85 3.56 6.55
CA ASP A 146 20.37 4.83 5.99
C ASP A 146 20.25 4.87 4.47
N THR A 147 20.40 3.72 3.80
CA THR A 147 20.22 3.61 2.34
C THR A 147 18.75 3.75 1.96
N ILE A 148 17.84 3.15 2.74
CA ILE A 148 16.40 3.28 2.57
C ILE A 148 15.97 4.74 2.74
N GLU A 149 16.42 5.40 3.81
CA GLU A 149 16.12 6.81 4.10
C GLU A 149 16.63 7.71 2.97
N SER A 150 17.89 7.53 2.55
CA SER A 150 18.48 8.29 1.45
C SER A 150 17.70 8.14 0.13
N ALA A 151 17.24 6.93 -0.17
CA ALA A 151 16.44 6.67 -1.37
C ALA A 151 15.06 7.34 -1.29
N LEU A 152 14.39 7.26 -0.14
CA LEU A 152 13.09 7.91 0.07
C LEU A 152 13.19 9.43 0.00
N GLU A 153 14.22 10.02 0.59
CA GLU A 153 14.48 11.46 0.50
C GLU A 153 14.75 11.92 -0.93
N LEU A 154 15.46 11.10 -1.73
CA LEU A 154 15.67 11.39 -3.15
C LEU A 154 14.34 11.39 -3.92
N LEU A 155 13.49 10.39 -3.69
CA LEU A 155 12.17 10.30 -4.31
C LEU A 155 11.29 11.49 -3.91
N ASP A 156 11.29 11.89 -2.64
CA ASP A 156 10.57 13.07 -2.16
C ASP A 156 11.06 14.36 -2.85
N LYS A 157 12.38 14.52 -3.02
CA LYS A 157 12.96 15.67 -3.74
C LYS A 157 12.54 15.71 -5.21
N MET A 158 12.41 14.55 -5.86
CA MET A 158 11.92 14.47 -7.24
C MET A 158 10.46 14.94 -7.34
N VAL A 159 9.59 14.49 -6.43
CA VAL A 159 8.19 14.95 -6.38
C VAL A 159 8.12 16.46 -6.13
N LEU A 160 8.90 16.97 -5.17
CA LEU A 160 8.96 18.40 -4.88
C LEU A 160 9.43 19.22 -6.07
N ALA A 161 10.49 18.79 -6.77
CA ALA A 161 10.98 19.49 -7.96
C ALA A 161 9.91 19.60 -9.07
N CYS A 162 9.11 18.55 -9.28
CA CYS A 162 7.98 18.59 -10.21
C CYS A 162 6.91 19.60 -9.77
N HIS A 163 6.60 19.64 -8.47
CA HIS A 163 5.64 20.58 -7.90
C HIS A 163 6.12 22.03 -7.96
N ASP A 164 7.42 22.28 -7.71
CA ASP A 164 8.06 23.59 -7.81
C ASP A 164 8.00 24.12 -9.24
N LEU A 165 8.33 23.29 -10.23
CA LEU A 165 8.21 23.65 -11.65
C LEU A 165 6.76 23.96 -12.06
N ARG A 166 5.79 23.25 -11.48
CA ARG A 166 4.36 23.48 -11.73
C ARG A 166 3.79 24.67 -10.94
N GLY A 167 4.51 25.18 -9.93
CA GLY A 167 4.01 26.22 -9.02
C GLY A 167 2.91 25.72 -8.07
N THR A 168 2.97 24.46 -7.64
CA THR A 168 1.96 23.80 -6.79
C THR A 168 2.62 23.16 -5.56
N GLN A 169 1.85 22.67 -4.60
CA GLN A 169 2.35 21.91 -3.46
C GLN A 169 1.81 20.48 -3.46
N PRO A 170 2.56 19.48 -2.96
CA PRO A 170 2.04 18.11 -2.84
C PRO A 170 0.88 18.04 -1.85
N GLU A 171 -0.30 17.62 -2.34
CA GLU A 171 -1.50 17.49 -1.51
C GLU A 171 -1.62 16.10 -0.86
N TRP A 172 -1.01 15.08 -1.48
CA TRP A 172 -0.99 13.70 -1.00
C TRP A 172 0.34 13.03 -1.37
N ARG A 173 0.55 11.82 -0.88
CA ARG A 173 1.68 10.99 -1.27
C ARG A 173 1.40 10.30 -2.61
N GLU A 174 2.34 10.39 -3.53
CA GLU A 174 2.35 9.61 -4.76
C GLU A 174 2.77 8.17 -4.49
N TRP A 175 2.36 7.22 -5.34
CA TRP A 175 2.60 5.80 -5.12
C TRP A 175 3.33 5.17 -6.31
N LEU A 176 4.54 4.66 -6.06
CA LEU A 176 5.33 3.92 -7.03
C LEU A 176 5.27 2.42 -6.71
N VAL A 177 4.92 1.60 -7.70
CA VAL A 177 4.89 0.13 -7.55
C VAL A 177 5.88 -0.48 -8.53
N VAL A 178 6.84 -1.26 -8.01
CA VAL A 178 7.71 -2.06 -8.87
C VAL A 178 6.95 -3.32 -9.29
N ASP A 179 6.91 -3.59 -10.59
CA ASP A 179 6.16 -4.71 -11.18
C ASP A 179 7.03 -5.48 -12.18
N GLU A 180 6.80 -6.78 -12.29
CA GLU A 180 7.41 -7.66 -13.31
C GLU A 180 6.87 -7.31 -14.71
N GLN A 181 5.58 -6.94 -14.78
CA GLN A 181 4.95 -6.54 -16.02
C GLN A 181 3.90 -5.48 -15.76
N ILE A 182 4.08 -4.35 -16.43
CA ILE A 182 3.10 -3.27 -16.52
C ILE A 182 2.31 -3.36 -17.82
N SER A 183 1.17 -2.67 -17.85
CA SER A 183 0.25 -2.69 -18.98
C SER A 183 0.88 -2.16 -20.28
N ILE A 184 1.72 -1.12 -20.21
CA ILE A 184 2.38 -0.50 -21.37
C ILE A 184 3.76 0.04 -20.97
N GLY A 185 4.78 -0.24 -21.79
CA GLY A 185 6.11 0.38 -21.68
C GLY A 185 6.99 -0.24 -20.60
N TYR A 186 7.92 0.57 -20.06
CA TYR A 186 8.87 0.16 -19.01
C TYR A 186 8.55 0.78 -17.63
N MET A 187 7.91 1.95 -17.62
CA MET A 187 7.42 2.64 -16.43
C MET A 187 6.15 3.41 -16.82
N ARG A 188 5.14 3.42 -15.94
CA ARG A 188 3.84 4.04 -16.20
C ARG A 188 3.23 4.64 -14.92
N GLU A 189 2.43 5.69 -15.10
CA GLU A 189 1.51 6.27 -14.12
C GLU A 189 0.17 5.51 -14.05
#